data_AF-G0HC56-F1
#
_entry.id   AF-G0HC56-F1
#
_cell.length_a   1.000
_cell.length_b   1.000
_cell.length_c   1.000
_cell.angle_alpha   90.00
_cell.angle_beta   90.00
_cell.angle_gamma   90.00
#
_symmetry.space_group_name_H-M   'P 1'
#
loop_
_entity.id
_entity.type
_entity.pdbx_description
1 polymer ?
#
loop_
_entity_poly.entity_id
_entity_poly.type
_entity_poly.pdbx_seq_one_letter_code
_entity_poly.pdbx_strand_id
1 'polypeptide(L)' 'MDGVYADMLQDEGIDVTAGDIARASTAVCDAFDGGAGQGEALGIVEETTGATGWQATRILQAGVLSRCSQYVDSTY' A
#
# COMPACT_ATOMS: atom_id res chain seq x y z
N MET A 1 -0.09 13.43 -1.63
CA MET A 1 -0.73 12.45 -2.54
C MET A 1 -1.60 11.47 -1.78
N ASP A 2 -1.24 11.08 -0.55
CA ASP A 2 -1.98 10.12 0.29
C ASP A 2 -3.48 10.41 0.46
N GLY A 3 -3.89 11.68 0.56
CA GLY A 3 -5.32 12.05 0.61
C GLY A 3 -6.11 11.73 -0.67
N VAL A 4 -5.50 11.91 -1.85
CA VAL A 4 -6.15 11.58 -3.14
C VAL A 4 -6.33 10.07 -3.29
N TYR A 5 -5.36 9.29 -2.81
CA TYR A 5 -5.48 7.83 -2.80
C TYR A 5 -6.51 7.33 -1.78
N ALA A 6 -6.63 8.00 -0.62
CA ALA A 6 -7.68 7.69 0.34
C ALA A 6 -9.08 7.92 -0.25
N ASP A 7 -9.31 9.06 -0.88
CA ASP A 7 -10.59 9.38 -1.53
C ASP A 7 -10.92 8.36 -2.64
N MET A 8 -9.93 8.02 -3.48
CA MET A 8 -10.08 7.01 -4.53
C MET A 8 -10.41 5.62 -3.98
N LEU A 9 -9.75 5.20 -2.89
CA LEU A 9 -9.99 3.90 -2.26
C LEU A 9 -11.36 3.85 -1.57
N GLN A 10 -11.80 4.97 -0.98
CA GLN A 10 -13.15 5.09 -0.41
C GLN A 10 -14.24 5.00 -1.49
N ASP A 11 -14.03 5.61 -2.65
CA ASP A 11 -14.94 5.47 -3.81
C ASP A 11 -15.01 4.01 -4.31
N GLU A 12 -13.96 3.21 -4.11
CA GLU A 12 -13.93 1.76 -4.38
C GLU A 12 -14.54 0.91 -3.26
N GLY A 13 -15.02 1.52 -2.17
CA GLY A 13 -15.59 0.82 -1.02
C GLY A 13 -14.56 0.27 -0.03
N ILE A 14 -13.34 0.81 -0.04
CA ILE A 14 -12.27 0.47 0.91
C ILE A 14 -12.20 1.59 1.96
N ASP A 15 -12.62 1.27 3.18
CA ASP A 15 -12.60 2.22 4.30
C ASP A 15 -11.19 2.35 4.88
N VAL A 16 -10.42 3.31 4.36
CA VAL A 16 -9.08 3.64 4.84
C VAL A 16 -8.89 5.13 4.95
N THR A 17 -8.10 5.56 5.94
CA THR A 17 -7.71 6.96 6.07
C THR A 17 -6.39 7.23 5.34
N ALA A 18 -6.14 8.50 4.99
CA ALA A 18 -4.86 8.93 4.46
C ALA A 18 -3.69 8.60 5.42
N GLY A 19 -3.94 8.59 6.73
CA GLY A 19 -2.96 8.21 7.74
C GLY A 19 -2.59 6.73 7.70
N ASP A 20 -3.56 5.86 7.42
CA ASP A 20 -3.33 4.42 7.29
C ASP A 20 -2.55 4.10 6.03
N ILE A 21 -2.88 4.77 4.91
CA ILE A 21 -2.11 4.67 3.66
C ILE A 21 -0.67 5.16 3.88
N ALA A 22 -0.47 6.28 4.58
CA ALA A 22 0.86 6.80 4.86
C ALA A 22 1.71 5.86 5.74
N ARG A 23 1.11 5.24 6.76
CA ARG A 23 1.80 4.23 7.59
C ARG A 23 2.12 2.97 6.79
N ALA A 24 1.12 2.42 6.10
CA ALA A 24 1.29 1.19 5.32
C ALA A 24 2.33 1.37 4.22
N SER A 25 2.26 2.46 3.46
CA SER A 25 3.22 2.77 2.40
C SER A 25 4.66 2.95 2.92
N THR A 26 4.84 3.62 4.07
CA THR A 26 6.19 3.78 4.66
C THR A 26 6.78 2.42 5.02
N ALA A 27 6.04 1.59 5.75
CA ALA A 27 6.51 0.27 6.16
C ALA A 27 6.73 -0.69 4.97
N VAL A 28 5.87 -0.62 3.94
CA VAL A 28 6.04 -1.36 2.69
C VAL A 28 7.32 -0.95 1.96
N CYS A 29 7.59 0.34 1.86
CA CYS A 29 8.79 0.82 1.17
C CYS A 29 10.06 0.43 1.95
N ASP A 30 10.06 0.55 3.27
CA ASP A 30 11.16 0.08 4.13
C ASP A 30 11.40 -1.43 3.95
N ALA A 31 10.33 -2.22 3.82
CA ALA A 31 10.43 -3.65 3.55
C ALA A 31 11.03 -3.94 2.17
N PHE A 32 10.59 -3.22 1.12
CA PHE A 32 11.17 -3.38 -0.21
C PHE A 32 12.64 -2.95 -0.29
N ASP A 33 13.03 -1.88 0.41
CA ASP A 33 14.43 -1.49 0.57
C ASP A 33 15.24 -2.60 1.28
N GLY A 34 14.61 -3.35 2.19
CA GLY A 34 15.15 -4.55 2.84
C GLY A 34 15.16 -5.83 1.99
N GLY A 35 14.61 -5.79 0.76
CA GLY A 35 14.52 -6.93 -0.14
C GLY A 35 13.29 -7.83 0.07
N ALA A 36 12.26 -7.34 0.77
CA ALA A 36 11.01 -8.05 0.96
C ALA A 36 10.29 -8.32 -0.38
N GLY A 37 9.56 -9.43 -0.44
CA GLY A 37 8.69 -9.74 -1.58
C GLY A 37 7.29 -9.15 -1.43
N GLN A 38 6.49 -9.21 -2.49
CA GLN A 38 5.10 -8.72 -2.50
C GLN A 38 4.24 -9.35 -1.39
N GLY A 39 4.45 -10.63 -1.05
CA GLY A 39 3.68 -11.30 0.02
C GLY A 39 3.89 -10.70 1.41
N GLU A 40 5.12 -10.29 1.72
CA GLU A 40 5.45 -9.61 2.98
C GLU A 40 4.90 -8.19 3.00
N ALA A 41 5.04 -7.46 1.88
CA ALA A 41 4.44 -6.14 1.71
C ALA A 41 2.90 -6.16 1.85
N LEU A 42 2.24 -7.18 1.33
CA LEU A 42 0.80 -7.38 1.54
C LEU A 42 0.49 -7.60 3.02
N GLY A 43 1.24 -8.45 3.71
CA GLY A 43 1.06 -8.67 5.16
C GLY A 43 1.15 -7.39 5.99
N ILE A 44 2.09 -6.50 5.66
CA ILE A 44 2.22 -5.17 6.29
C ILE A 44 0.97 -4.32 6.08
N VAL A 45 0.42 -4.31 4.86
CA VAL A 45 -0.80 -3.56 4.55
C VAL A 45 -1.99 -4.13 5.32
N GLU A 46 -2.14 -5.46 5.35
CA GLU A 46 -3.22 -6.13 6.07
C GLU A 46 -3.15 -5.83 7.58
N GLU A 47 -1.96 -5.89 8.18
CA GLU A 47 -1.74 -5.56 9.59
C GLU A 47 -2.03 -4.08 9.89
N THR A 48 -1.60 -3.17 9.01
CA THR A 48 -1.70 -1.72 9.24
C THR A 48 -3.11 -1.18 9.05
N THR A 49 -3.85 -1.75 8.09
CA THR A 49 -5.15 -1.20 7.64
C THR A 49 -6.35 -2.08 8.01
N GLY A 50 -6.13 -3.35 8.36
CA GLY A 50 -7.19 -4.33 8.56
C GLY A 50 -7.88 -4.79 7.26
N ALA A 51 -7.55 -4.19 6.11
CA ALA A 51 -8.03 -4.62 4.81
C ALA A 51 -7.39 -5.96 4.42
N THR A 52 -8.09 -6.81 3.65
CA THR A 52 -7.55 -8.12 3.23
C THR A 52 -7.80 -8.38 1.75
N GLY A 53 -7.03 -9.31 1.18
CA GLY A 53 -7.23 -9.77 -0.19
C GLY A 53 -7.13 -8.64 -1.22
N TRP A 54 -8.18 -8.44 -2.02
CA TRP A 54 -8.17 -7.44 -3.09
C TRP A 54 -8.04 -6.01 -2.58
N GLN A 55 -8.61 -5.70 -1.40
CA GLN A 55 -8.53 -4.37 -0.80
C GLN A 55 -7.10 -4.04 -0.38
N ALA A 56 -6.43 -4.98 0.31
CA ALA A 56 -5.03 -4.86 0.67
C ALA A 56 -4.14 -4.69 -0.56
N THR A 57 -4.45 -5.39 -1.65
CA THR A 57 -3.74 -5.25 -2.93
C THR A 57 -3.88 -3.85 -3.51
N ARG A 58 -5.07 -3.24 -3.47
CA ARG A 58 -5.29 -1.87 -3.95
C ARG A 58 -4.57 -0.83 -3.09
N ILE A 59 -4.59 -0.99 -1.77
CA ILE A 59 -3.86 -0.12 -0.85
C ILE A 59 -2.35 -0.23 -1.09
N LEU A 60 -1.83 -1.45 -1.28
CA LEU A 60 -0.42 -1.68 -1.61
C LEU A 60 -0.02 -0.94 -2.89
N GLN A 61 -0.80 -1.09 -3.96
CA GLN A 61 -0.55 -0.39 -5.23
C GLN A 61 -0.53 1.13 -5.05
N ALA A 62 -1.50 1.68 -4.33
CA ALA A 62 -1.56 3.11 -4.04
C ALA A 62 -0.33 3.58 -3.24
N GLY A 63 0.09 2.81 -2.23
CA GLY A 63 1.24 3.12 -1.39
C GLY A 63 2.58 3.06 -2.13
N VAL A 64 2.77 2.06 -2.97
CA VAL A 64 3.99 1.93 -3.78
C VAL A 64 4.05 3.05 -4.82
N LEU A 65 2.95 3.34 -5.53
CA LEU A 65 2.88 4.45 -6.49
C LEU A 65 3.16 5.81 -5.84
N SER A 66 2.72 6.01 -4.59
CA SER A 66 2.85 7.30 -3.91
C SER A 66 4.24 7.54 -3.31
N ARG A 67 4.94 6.49 -2.86
CA ARG A 67 6.17 6.65 -2.05
C ARG A 67 7.41 5.91 -2.56
N CYS A 68 7.26 4.78 -3.22
CA CYS A 68 8.40 3.99 -3.70
C CYS A 68 8.12 3.39 -5.07
N SER A 69 7.80 4.27 -6.02
CA SER A 69 7.37 3.89 -7.37
C SER A 69 8.44 3.12 -8.15
N GLN A 70 9.71 3.16 -7.70
CA GLN A 70 10.79 2.34 -8.26
C GLN A 70 10.51 0.83 -8.17
N TYR A 71 9.66 0.40 -7.24
CA TYR A 71 9.27 -1.01 -7.08
C TYR A 71 8.03 -1.40 -7.90
N VAL A 72 7.42 -0.45 -8.62
CA VAL A 72 6.30 -0.74 -9.54
C VAL A 72 6.75 -1.54 -10.76
N ASP A 73 8.05 -1.46 -11.12
CA ASP A 73 8.57 -1.92 -12.40
C ASP A 73 9.57 -3.11 -12.29
N SER A 74 9.68 -3.75 -11.11
CA SER A 74 10.58 -4.90 -10.94
C SER A 74 9.97 -6.24 -11.38
N THR A 75 8.95 -6.23 -12.22
CA THR A 75 8.28 -7.42 -12.77
C THR A 75 8.32 -7.38 -14.29
N TYR A 76 9.46 -7.78 -14.87
CA TYR A 76 9.56 -8.25 -16.25
C TYR A 76 10.29 -9.60 -16.27
#